data_AF-A0A0K6ICT2-F1
#
_entry.id   AF-A0A0K6ICT2-F1
#
_cell.length_a   1.000
_cell.length_b   1.000
_cell.length_c   1.000
_cell.angle_alpha   90.00
_cell.angle_beta   90.00
_cell.angle_gamma   90.00
#
_symmetry.space_group_name_H-M   'P 1'
#
loop_
_entity.id
_entity.type
_entity.pdbx_description
1 polymer ?
#
loop_
_entity_poly.entity_id
_entity_poly.type
_entity_poly.pdbx_seq_one_letter_code
_entity_poly.pdbx_strand_id
1 'polypeptide(L)' 'MFVERLWRSIKYEEVYLKAYDTVSAARAGIQQYLAFYNTRRPHQAHAGLTPDVVYFDSLSRPEVAA' A
#
# COMPACT_ATOMS: atom_id res chain seq x y z
N MET A 1 7.67 0.14 -11.51
CA MET A 1 8.16 0.23 -10.11
C MET A 1 6.98 0.47 -9.15
N PHE A 2 6.49 -0.58 -8.48
CA PHE A 2 5.37 -0.50 -7.52
C PHE A 2 5.79 0.25 -6.23
N VAL A 3 7.01 -0.02 -5.76
CA VAL A 3 7.59 0.55 -4.54
C VAL A 3 7.73 2.09 -4.60
N GLU A 4 8.09 2.64 -5.76
CA GLU A 4 8.26 4.09 -5.93
C GLU A 4 6.94 4.85 -5.78
N ARG A 5 5.84 4.33 -6.33
CA ARG A 5 4.51 4.93 -6.19
C ARG A 5 3.99 4.81 -4.76
N LEU A 6 4.17 3.65 -4.13
CA LEU A 6 3.83 3.45 -2.72
C LEU A 6 4.57 4.47 -1.83
N TRP A 7 5.88 4.62 -2.02
CA TRP A 7 6.67 5.54 -1.21
C TRP A 7 6.27 7.01 -1.40
N ARG A 8 5.89 7.40 -2.62
CA ARG A 8 5.30 8.73 -2.86
C ARG A 8 4.02 8.91 -2.07
N SER A 9 3.08 7.97 -2.14
CA SER A 9 1.81 8.06 -1.41
C SER A 9 2.01 8.13 0.10
N ILE A 10 2.87 7.29 0.68
CA ILE A 10 3.16 7.33 2.13
C ILE A 10 3.69 8.71 2.55
N LYS A 11 4.64 9.28 1.80
CA LYS A 11 5.20 10.58 2.17
C LYS A 11 4.15 11.69 2.14
N TYR A 12 3.41 11.80 1.04
CA TYR A 12 2.52 12.95 0.81
C TYR A 12 1.15 12.82 1.49
N GLU A 13 0.64 11.61 1.65
CA GLU A 13 -0.71 11.38 2.19
C GLU A 13 -0.70 11.05 3.69
N GLU A 14 0.44 10.62 4.25
CA GLU A 14 0.54 10.20 5.64
C GLU A 14 1.59 11.00 6.42
N VAL A 15 2.85 10.95 6.00
CA VAL A 15 3.97 11.47 6.83
C VAL A 15 4.03 13.00 6.84
N TYR A 16 3.96 13.64 5.68
CA TYR A 16 4.08 15.10 5.57
C TYR A 16 2.89 15.85 6.17
N LEU A 17 1.74 15.19 6.31
CA LEU A 17 0.53 15.80 6.87
C LEU A 17 0.42 15.68 8.39
N LYS A 18 1.05 14.65 8.99
CA LYS A 18 0.72 14.25 10.37
C LYS A 18 1.74 14.62 11.44
N ALA A 19 2.80 15.35 11.09
CA ALA A 19 3.75 15.97 12.03
C ALA A 19 4.01 15.17 13.33
N TYR A 20 4.35 13.88 13.17
CA TYR A 20 4.40 12.95 14.29
C TYR A 20 5.41 13.37 15.36
N ASP A 21 4.96 13.44 16.62
CA ASP A 21 5.80 13.81 17.76
C ASP A 21 6.84 12.74 18.12
N THR A 22 6.54 11.47 17.83
CA THR A 22 7.41 10.33 18.16
C THR A 22 7.47 9.31 17.03
N VAL A 23 8.59 8.58 16.99
CA VAL A 23 8.76 7.45 16.06
C VAL A 23 7.70 6.37 16.28
N SER A 24 7.31 6.11 17.53
CA SER A 24 6.25 5.14 17.85
C SER A 24 4.90 5.55 17.27
N ALA A 25 4.54 6.84 17.37
CA ALA A 25 3.33 7.38 16.75
C ALA A 25 3.39 7.28 15.23
N ALA A 26 4.53 7.66 14.62
CA ALA A 26 4.74 7.52 13.19
C ALA A 26 4.60 6.08 12.71
N ARG A 27 5.16 5.11 13.45
CA ARG A 27 5.06 3.68 13.13
C ARG A 27 3.60 3.22 13.17
N ALA A 28 2.86 3.55 14.21
CA ALA A 28 1.46 3.17 14.34
C ALA A 28 0.59 3.79 13.23
N GLY A 29 0.84 5.05 12.88
CA GLY A 29 0.14 5.73 11.80
C GLY A 29 0.45 5.15 10.42
N ILE A 30 1.73 4.92 10.11
CA ILE A 30 2.15 4.29 8.85
C ILE A 30 1.58 2.87 8.73
N GLN A 31 1.54 2.09 9.82
CA GLN A 31 0.92 0.76 9.81
C GLN A 31 -0.58 0.83 9.45
N GLN A 32 -1.31 1.78 10.05
CA GLN A 32 -2.73 1.99 9.71
C GLN A 32 -2.91 2.42 8.25
N TYR A 33 -2.07 3.32 7.77
CA TYR A 33 -2.10 3.77 6.38
C TYR A 33 -1.81 2.63 5.39
N LEU A 34 -0.81 1.79 5.67
CA LEU A 34 -0.49 0.62 4.85
C LEU A 34 -1.65 -0.39 4.81
N ALA A 35 -2.28 -0.65 5.96
CA ALA A 35 -3.46 -1.52 6.00
C ALA A 35 -4.58 -0.97 5.10
N PHE A 36 -4.85 0.34 5.16
CA PHE A 36 -5.81 1.00 4.27
C PHE A 36 -5.41 0.91 2.79
N TYR A 37 -4.15 1.23 2.47
CA TYR A 37 -3.63 1.24 1.10
C TYR A 37 -3.76 -0.13 0.43
N ASN A 38 -3.50 -1.20 1.19
CA ASN A 38 -3.49 -2.58 0.71
C ASN A 38 -4.89 -3.21 0.63
N THR A 39 -5.77 -2.89 1.59
CA THR A 39 -7.06 -3.60 1.72
C THR A 39 -8.26 -2.83 1.17
N ARG A 40 -8.18 -1.49 1.04
CA ARG A 40 -9.35 -0.64 0.76
C ARG A 40 -9.16 0.34 -0.37
N ARG A 41 -7.94 0.82 -0.62
CA ARG A 41 -7.71 1.83 -1.66
C ARG A 41 -7.80 1.20 -3.06
N PRO A 42 -8.70 1.65 -3.95
CA PRO A 42 -8.71 1.20 -5.34
C PRO A 42 -7.55 1.84 -6.12
N HIS A 43 -6.86 1.04 -6.95
CA HIS A 43 -5.73 1.53 -7.76
C HIS A 43 -6.03 1.42 -9.24
N GLN A 44 -5.92 2.53 -9.97
CA GLN A 44 -6.15 2.55 -11.43
C GLN A 44 -5.21 1.60 -12.18
N ALA A 45 -3.96 1.47 -11.72
CA ALA A 45 -2.99 0.52 -12.28
C ALA A 45 -3.42 -0.95 -12.12
N HIS A 46 -4.37 -1.23 -11.24
CA HIS A 46 -4.95 -2.54 -10.97
C HIS A 46 -6.42 -2.61 -11.38
N ALA A 47 -6.85 -1.81 -12.37
CA ALA A 47 -8.23 -1.73 -12.83
C ALA A 47 -9.25 -1.44 -11.69
N GLY A 48 -8.81 -0.69 -10.67
CA GLY A 48 -9.63 -0.37 -9.50
C GLY A 48 -9.56 -1.40 -8.36
N LEU A 49 -8.84 -2.51 -8.53
CA LEU A 49 -8.61 -3.48 -7.47
C LEU A 49 -7.60 -2.96 -6.44
N THR A 50 -7.62 -3.57 -5.26
CA THR A 50 -6.67 -3.29 -4.19
C THR A 50 -5.40 -4.14 -4.36
N PRO A 51 -4.26 -3.72 -3.80
CA PRO A 51 -3.01 -4.48 -3.91
C PRO A 51 -3.12 -5.89 -3.34
N ASP A 52 -3.86 -6.07 -2.23
CA ASP A 52 -4.06 -7.39 -1.64
C ASP A 52 -4.81 -8.32 -2.60
N VAL A 53 -5.87 -7.84 -3.24
CA VAL A 53 -6.62 -8.65 -4.22
C VAL A 53 -5.71 -9.11 -5.35
N VAL A 54 -4.93 -8.20 -5.93
CA VAL A 54 -4.01 -8.55 -7.03
C VAL A 54 -2.94 -9.54 -6.58
N TYR A 55 -2.36 -9.32 -5.40
CA TYR A 55 -1.30 -10.18 -4.88
C TYR A 55 -1.81 -11.59 -4.56
N PHE A 56 -2.90 -11.71 -3.80
CA PHE A 56 -3.45 -13.01 -3.43
C PHE A 56 -4.04 -13.77 -4.63
N ASP A 57 -4.67 -13.08 -5.58
CA ASP A 57 -5.13 -13.70 -6.85
C ASP A 57 -3.95 -14.28 -7.63
N SER A 58 -2.83 -13.55 -7.69
CA SER A 58 -1.60 -14.02 -8.35
C SER A 58 -0.97 -15.23 -7.67
N LEU A 59 -1.12 -15.38 -6.35
CA LEU A 59 -0.63 -16.55 -5.61
C LEU A 59 -1.52 -17.79 -5.82
N SER A 60 -2.82 -17.60 -6.00
CA SER A 60 -3.76 -18.70 -6.30
C SER A 60 -3.68 -19.20 -7.74
N ARG A 61 -3.07 -18.42 -8.64
CA ARG A 61 -2.75 -18.88 -9.99
C ARG A 61 -1.34 -19.46 -9.97
N PRO A 62 -1.14 -20.79 -9.99
CA PRO A 62 0.20 -21.32 -10.15
C PRO A 62 0.80 -20.67 -11.39
N GLU A 63 1.99 -20.09 -11.26
CA GLU A 63 2.78 -19.64 -12.40
C GLU A 63 2.84 -20.81 -13.38
N VAL A 64 2.13 -20.69 -14.51
CA VAL A 64 2.39 -21.56 -15.63
C VAL A 64 3.75 -21.09 -16.13
N ALA A 65 4.80 -21.72 -15.60
CA ALA A 65 6.16 -21.52 -16.03
C ALA A 65 6.19 -21.77 -17.55
N ALA A 66 6.43 -20.69 -18.30
CA ALA A 66 6.62 -20.69 -19.74
C ALA A 66 8.10 -20.45 -20.05
#